data_AF-A0A7U9KT27-F1
#
_entry.id   AF-A0A7U9KT27-F1
#
_cell.length_a   1.000
_cell.length_b   1.000
_cell.length_c   1.000
_cell.angle_alpha   90.00
_cell.angle_beta   90.00
_cell.angle_gamma   90.00
#
_symmetry.space_group_name_H-M   'P 1'
#
loop_
_entity.id
_entity.type
_entity.pdbx_description
1 polymer ?
#
loop_
_entity_poly.entity_id
_entity_poly.type
_entity_poly.pdbx_seq_one_letter_code
_entity_poly.pdbx_strand_id
1 'polypeptide(L)'
;MENTSPHGKHPTADPVEALRNCALALTKRAHESCGTEALEPDLERALEILRATPEMRQELETELISLIDPAREGIVELVAFTMHELRWPRIEQEIRGRVTGNIGNVSNIRLYEAMLDAFSDSWSDRDLYERFSSQ
;
A
#
# COMPACT_ATOMS: atom_id res chain seq x y z
N MET A 1 8.33 -14.54 49.58
CA MET A 1 9.27 -15.12 48.61
C MET A 1 8.45 -15.59 47.43
N GLU A 2 8.96 -15.34 46.22
CA GLU A 2 8.48 -15.86 44.93
C GLU A 2 7.17 -15.26 44.38
N ASN A 3 7.05 -14.79 43.14
CA ASN A 3 7.98 -14.72 42.02
C ASN A 3 7.67 -13.50 41.15
N THR A 4 8.74 -12.83 40.71
CA THR A 4 8.76 -11.84 39.64
C THR A 4 8.44 -12.51 38.31
N SER A 5 7.61 -11.87 37.50
CA SER A 5 7.63 -12.06 36.05
C SER A 5 7.21 -10.76 35.38
N PRO A 6 8.19 -9.94 34.96
CA PRO A 6 7.94 -8.86 34.01
C PRO A 6 7.96 -9.49 32.63
N HIS A 7 6.83 -10.01 32.14
CA HIS A 7 6.70 -10.20 30.71
C HIS A 7 6.47 -8.83 30.08
N GLY A 8 7.58 -8.12 29.90
CA GLY A 8 7.69 -7.05 28.92
C GLY A 8 7.50 -7.65 27.53
N LYS A 9 6.24 -7.87 27.15
CA LYS A 9 5.89 -7.85 25.73
C LYS A 9 6.01 -6.39 25.32
N HIS A 10 7.17 -6.00 24.82
CA HIS A 10 7.21 -4.88 23.89
C HIS A 10 6.11 -5.14 22.87
N PRO A 11 5.19 -4.19 22.61
CA PRO A 11 4.27 -4.37 21.50
C PRO A 11 5.15 -4.34 20.24
N THR A 12 5.47 -5.51 19.69
CA THR A 12 5.61 -5.63 18.24
C THR A 12 4.31 -5.07 17.70
N ALA A 13 4.36 -3.83 17.21
CA ALA A 13 3.21 -3.13 16.68
C ALA A 13 2.51 -4.09 15.70
N ASP A 14 1.20 -4.22 15.83
CA ASP A 14 0.39 -5.03 14.93
C ASP A 14 0.71 -4.59 13.48
N PRO A 15 1.21 -5.48 12.60
CA PRO A 15 1.55 -5.13 11.22
C PRO A 15 0.40 -4.47 10.46
N VAL A 16 -0.84 -4.83 10.78
CA VAL A 16 -2.04 -4.20 10.21
C VAL A 16 -2.18 -2.76 10.70
N GLU A 17 -1.98 -2.52 12.00
CA GLU A 17 -1.97 -1.18 12.57
C GLU A 17 -0.81 -0.33 12.02
N ALA A 18 0.36 -0.93 11.86
CA ALA A 18 1.53 -0.27 11.28
C ALA A 18 1.28 0.14 9.83
N LEU A 19 0.69 -0.75 9.02
CA LEU A 19 0.28 -0.45 7.65
C LEU A 19 -0.74 0.68 7.60
N ARG A 20 -1.76 0.63 8.47
CA ARG A 20 -2.79 1.68 8.56
C ARG A 20 -2.19 3.04 8.91
N ASN A 21 -1.25 3.07 9.85
CA ASN A 21 -0.55 4.29 10.22
C ASN A 21 0.31 4.83 9.06
N CYS A 22 0.95 3.95 8.27
CA CYS A 22 1.66 4.35 7.06
C CYS A 22 0.70 4.94 6.02
N ALA A 23 -0.46 4.31 5.78
CA ALA A 23 -1.46 4.82 4.84
C ALA A 23 -2.03 6.19 5.27
N LEU A 24 -2.23 6.41 6.57
CA LEU A 24 -2.64 7.72 7.11
C LEU A 24 -1.56 8.78 6.90
N ALA A 25 -0.29 8.45 7.15
CA ALA A 25 0.82 9.37 6.92
C ALA A 25 0.96 9.73 5.43
N LEU A 26 0.85 8.73 4.54
CA LEU A 26 0.92 8.91 3.09
C LEU A 26 -0.19 9.81 2.57
N THR A 27 -1.42 9.56 2.96
CA THR A 27 -2.57 10.38 2.51
C THR A 27 -2.48 11.82 3.00
N LYS A 28 -1.96 12.04 4.21
CA LYS A 28 -1.66 13.39 4.70
C LYS A 28 -0.56 14.05 3.88
N ARG A 29 0.56 13.34 3.64
CA ARG A 29 1.70 13.88 2.91
C ARG A 29 1.37 14.16 1.44
N ALA A 30 0.61 13.28 0.78
CA ALA A 30 0.16 13.48 -0.59
C ALA A 30 -0.63 14.79 -0.75
N HIS A 31 -1.40 15.19 0.28
CA HIS A 31 -2.09 16.47 0.29
C HIS A 31 -1.15 17.68 0.47
N GLU A 32 0.00 17.49 1.11
CA GLU A 32 0.96 18.54 1.48
C GLU A 32 2.12 18.68 0.47
N SER A 33 2.43 17.64 -0.31
CA SER A 33 3.59 17.58 -1.21
C SER A 33 3.19 17.30 -2.66
N CYS A 34 3.84 17.98 -3.62
CA CYS A 34 3.67 17.74 -5.06
C CYS A 34 4.76 16.80 -5.63
N GLY A 35 4.85 15.55 -5.18
CA GLY A 35 5.80 14.59 -5.76
C GLY A 35 5.86 13.22 -5.07
N THR A 36 6.10 12.17 -5.86
CA THR A 36 6.27 10.77 -5.43
C THR A 36 7.52 10.55 -4.59
N GLU A 37 8.59 11.30 -4.88
CA GLU A 37 9.87 11.29 -4.14
C GLU A 37 9.67 11.56 -2.63
N ALA A 38 8.75 12.47 -2.31
CA ALA A 38 8.44 12.81 -0.92
C ALA A 38 7.67 11.69 -0.19
N LEU A 39 6.93 10.87 -0.94
CA LEU A 39 6.15 9.75 -0.43
C LEU A 39 6.99 8.48 -0.30
N GLU A 40 8.05 8.34 -1.10
CA GLU A 40 8.84 7.12 -1.23
C GLU A 40 9.34 6.53 0.10
N PRO A 41 9.87 7.30 1.08
CA PRO A 41 10.27 6.73 2.37
C PRO A 41 9.12 6.05 3.13
N ASP A 42 7.91 6.61 3.05
CA ASP A 42 6.71 6.04 3.68
C ASP A 42 6.19 4.82 2.88
N LEU A 43 6.38 4.81 1.56
CA LEU A 43 6.06 3.68 0.67
C LEU A 43 7.01 2.49 0.88
N GLU A 44 8.31 2.74 1.03
CA GLU A 44 9.31 1.71 1.34
C GLU A 44 9.02 1.07 2.70
N ARG A 45 8.70 1.88 3.71
CA ARG A 45 8.29 1.38 5.02
C ARG A 45 7.06 0.49 4.95
N ALA A 46 6.05 0.86 4.15
CA ALA A 46 4.88 0.02 3.94
C ALA A 46 5.25 -1.31 3.26
N LEU A 47 6.12 -1.27 2.24
CA LEU A 47 6.62 -2.47 1.57
C LEU A 47 7.39 -3.40 2.53
N GLU A 48 8.21 -2.83 3.42
CA GLU A 48 8.92 -3.60 4.46
C GLU A 48 7.95 -4.30 5.41
N ILE A 49 6.91 -3.61 5.89
CA ILE A 49 5.87 -4.19 6.74
C ILE A 49 5.20 -5.37 6.03
N LEU A 50 4.80 -5.19 4.78
CA LEU A 50 4.13 -6.23 3.99
C LEU A 50 5.03 -7.46 3.73
N ARG A 51 6.35 -7.25 3.61
CA ARG A 51 7.34 -8.32 3.42
C ARG A 51 7.72 -9.05 4.70
N ALA A 52 7.75 -8.34 5.82
CA ALA A 52 8.22 -8.87 7.09
C ALA A 52 7.24 -9.84 7.74
N THR A 53 5.98 -9.88 7.30
CA THR A 53 4.92 -10.69 7.93
C THR A 53 4.10 -11.48 6.89
N PRO A 54 4.72 -12.43 6.15
CA PRO A 54 4.01 -13.25 5.17
C PRO A 54 2.90 -14.11 5.78
N GLU A 55 2.99 -14.45 7.07
CA GLU A 55 1.98 -15.20 7.82
C GLU A 55 0.67 -14.42 8.00
N MET A 56 0.72 -13.08 7.98
CA MET A 56 -0.46 -12.20 8.09
C MET A 56 -0.89 -11.65 6.73
N ARG A 57 -0.46 -12.27 5.63
CA ARG A 57 -0.75 -11.78 4.27
C ARG A 57 -2.25 -11.60 4.02
N GLN A 58 -3.11 -12.49 4.52
CA GLN A 58 -4.55 -12.40 4.28
C GLN A 58 -5.18 -11.20 5.00
N GLU A 59 -4.74 -10.91 6.22
CA GLU A 59 -5.15 -9.75 7.00
C GLU A 59 -4.65 -8.45 6.36
N LEU A 60 -3.38 -8.42 5.94
CA LEU A 60 -2.77 -7.28 5.24
C LEU A 60 -3.43 -7.00 3.88
N GLU A 61 -3.73 -8.04 3.11
CA GLU A 61 -4.51 -7.92 1.87
C GLU A 61 -5.88 -7.31 2.15
N THR A 62 -6.56 -7.78 3.19
CA THR A 62 -7.89 -7.27 3.58
C THR A 62 -7.83 -5.80 3.98
N GLU A 63 -6.81 -5.39 4.73
CA GLU A 63 -6.60 -3.99 5.10
C GLU A 63 -6.33 -3.14 3.85
N LEU A 64 -5.43 -3.55 2.94
CA LEU A 64 -5.17 -2.84 1.68
C LEU A 64 -6.44 -2.70 0.84
N ILE A 65 -7.22 -3.77 0.70
CA ILE A 65 -8.50 -3.75 -0.03
C ILE A 65 -9.47 -2.73 0.59
N SER A 66 -9.50 -2.61 1.91
CA SER A 66 -10.33 -1.63 2.62
C SER A 66 -9.88 -0.18 2.38
N LEU A 67 -8.58 0.04 2.12
CA LEU A 67 -8.03 1.37 1.87
C LEU A 67 -8.26 1.84 0.44
N ILE A 68 -8.35 0.93 -0.53
CA ILE A 68 -8.47 1.24 -1.97
C ILE A 68 -9.78 1.98 -2.31
N ASP A 69 -10.84 1.92 -1.48
CA ASP A 69 -12.11 2.62 -1.73
C ASP A 69 -12.52 3.50 -0.53
N PRO A 70 -12.68 4.83 -0.69
CA PRO A 70 -12.53 5.59 -1.93
C PRO A 70 -11.08 5.71 -2.39
N ALA A 71 -10.86 5.54 -3.71
CA ALA A 71 -9.58 5.80 -4.35
C ALA A 71 -9.17 7.27 -4.14
N ARG A 72 -7.96 7.48 -3.64
CA ARG A 72 -7.40 8.81 -3.37
C ARG A 72 -5.88 8.79 -3.49
N GLU A 73 -5.33 9.98 -3.71
CA GLU A 73 -3.89 10.24 -3.66
C GLU A 73 -3.29 9.76 -2.31
N GLY A 74 -2.05 9.28 -2.37
CA GLY A 74 -1.37 8.53 -1.31
C GLY A 74 -1.71 7.04 -1.32
N ILE A 75 -2.98 6.66 -1.50
CA ILE A 75 -3.38 5.24 -1.55
C ILE A 75 -3.07 4.63 -2.92
N VAL A 76 -3.25 5.39 -4.00
CA VAL A 76 -2.89 4.97 -5.37
C VAL A 76 -1.40 4.62 -5.42
N GLU A 77 -0.55 5.48 -4.91
CA GLU A 77 0.90 5.32 -4.86
C GLU A 77 1.30 4.18 -3.93
N LEU A 78 0.64 4.04 -2.76
CA LEU A 78 0.85 2.91 -1.86
C LEU A 78 0.63 1.57 -2.56
N VAL A 79 -0.51 1.44 -3.24
CA VAL A 79 -0.89 0.20 -3.92
C VAL A 79 0.02 -0.04 -5.12
N ALA A 80 0.25 0.97 -5.96
CA ALA A 80 1.09 0.86 -7.13
C ALA A 80 2.52 0.44 -6.75
N PHE A 81 3.16 1.17 -5.84
CA PHE A 81 4.52 0.91 -5.40
C PHE A 81 4.69 -0.48 -4.78
N THR A 82 3.80 -0.85 -3.85
CA THR A 82 3.91 -2.15 -3.16
C THR A 82 3.56 -3.32 -4.07
N MET A 83 2.57 -3.17 -4.95
CA MET A 83 2.13 -4.27 -5.82
C MET A 83 3.01 -4.47 -7.04
N HIS A 84 3.77 -3.47 -7.47
CA HIS A 84 4.79 -3.68 -8.49
C HIS A 84 5.80 -4.76 -8.07
N GLU A 85 6.19 -4.69 -6.80
CA GLU A 85 7.13 -5.62 -6.18
C GLU A 85 6.47 -6.93 -5.70
N LEU A 86 5.32 -6.85 -5.04
CA LEU A 86 4.69 -8.01 -4.39
C LEU A 86 3.76 -8.81 -5.28
N ARG A 87 3.12 -8.15 -6.25
CA ARG A 87 2.18 -8.74 -7.24
C ARG A 87 1.14 -9.66 -6.62
N TRP A 88 0.46 -9.22 -5.56
CA TRP A 88 -0.55 -10.04 -4.90
C TRP A 88 -1.82 -10.16 -5.75
N PRO A 89 -2.19 -11.36 -6.25
CA PRO A 89 -3.28 -11.50 -7.22
C PRO A 89 -4.64 -11.11 -6.67
N ARG A 90 -4.86 -11.28 -5.37
CA ARG A 90 -6.12 -10.88 -4.71
C ARG A 90 -6.34 -9.37 -4.81
N ILE A 91 -5.30 -8.57 -4.61
CA ILE A 91 -5.38 -7.11 -4.73
C ILE A 91 -5.71 -6.72 -6.18
N GLU A 92 -5.02 -7.34 -7.15
CA GLU A 92 -5.29 -7.10 -8.58
C GLU A 92 -6.74 -7.40 -8.95
N GLN A 93 -7.27 -8.55 -8.51
CA GLN A 93 -8.64 -8.97 -8.78
C GLN A 93 -9.68 -7.99 -8.20
N GLU A 94 -9.46 -7.51 -6.97
CA GLU A 94 -10.34 -6.54 -6.32
C GLU A 94 -10.34 -5.19 -7.06
N ILE A 95 -9.19 -4.71 -7.52
CA ILE A 95 -9.09 -3.47 -8.29
C ILE A 95 -9.78 -3.64 -9.65
N ARG A 96 -9.55 -4.76 -10.37
CA ARG A 96 -10.25 -5.08 -11.63
C ARG A 96 -11.77 -5.11 -11.42
N GLY A 97 -12.24 -5.72 -10.34
CA GLY A 97 -13.66 -5.74 -9.97
C GLY A 97 -14.23 -4.33 -9.86
N ARG A 98 -13.51 -3.41 -9.20
CA ARG A 98 -13.92 -2.01 -9.03
C ARG A 98 -13.95 -1.22 -10.34
N VAL A 99 -13.00 -1.44 -11.25
CA VAL A 99 -13.03 -0.85 -12.60
C VAL A 99 -14.31 -1.26 -13.33
N THR A 100 -14.65 -2.56 -13.31
CA THR A 100 -15.82 -3.06 -14.02
C THR A 100 -17.16 -2.69 -13.36
N GLY A 101 -17.18 -2.53 -12.04
CA GLY A 101 -18.40 -2.24 -11.27
C GLY A 101 -18.77 -0.77 -11.17
N ASN A 102 -17.82 0.16 -11.35
CA ASN A 102 -18.04 1.59 -11.10
C ASN A 102 -18.49 2.34 -12.37
N ILE A 103 -19.67 2.00 -12.88
CA ILE A 103 -20.24 2.62 -14.10
C ILE A 103 -20.69 4.05 -13.78
N GLY A 104 -19.84 5.05 -14.05
CA GLY A 104 -20.23 6.46 -14.04
C GLY A 104 -19.26 7.43 -13.35
N ASN A 105 -18.29 6.94 -12.57
CA ASN A 105 -17.25 7.79 -11.98
C ASN A 105 -15.91 7.59 -12.71
N VAL A 106 -15.74 8.31 -13.83
CA VAL A 106 -14.56 8.23 -14.70
C VAL A 106 -13.26 8.56 -13.95
N SER A 107 -13.30 9.50 -13.00
CA SER A 107 -12.12 9.86 -12.21
C SER A 107 -11.66 8.70 -11.34
N ASN A 108 -12.58 8.02 -10.65
CA ASN A 108 -12.24 6.85 -9.84
C ASN A 108 -11.75 5.68 -10.70
N ILE A 109 -12.33 5.47 -11.88
CA ILE A 109 -11.87 4.44 -12.82
C ILE A 109 -10.40 4.65 -13.17
N ARG A 110 -10.00 5.88 -13.52
CA ARG A 110 -8.60 6.19 -13.87
C ARG A 110 -7.63 5.92 -12.73
N LEU A 111 -8.03 6.20 -11.49
CA LEU A 111 -7.19 5.89 -10.33
C LEU A 111 -7.02 4.38 -10.13
N TYR A 112 -8.08 3.58 -10.35
CA TYR A 112 -7.98 2.12 -10.32
C TYR A 112 -7.14 1.56 -11.47
N GLU A 113 -7.26 2.13 -12.67
CA GLU A 113 -6.41 1.76 -13.83
C GLU A 113 -4.93 2.05 -13.56
N ALA A 114 -4.62 3.20 -12.93
CA ALA A 114 -3.25 3.54 -12.53
C ALA A 114 -2.67 2.52 -11.53
N MET A 115 -3.46 2.07 -10.55
CA MET A 115 -3.04 1.00 -9.64
C MET A 115 -2.79 -0.33 -10.38
N LEU A 116 -3.58 -0.64 -11.42
CA LEU A 116 -3.41 -1.87 -12.20
C LEU A 116 -2.17 -1.84 -13.09
N ASP A 117 -1.78 -0.68 -13.63
CA ASP A 117 -0.59 -0.56 -14.47
C ASP A 117 0.69 -1.01 -13.73
N ALA A 118 0.73 -0.77 -12.42
CA ALA A 118 1.85 -1.15 -11.57
C ALA A 118 2.12 -2.67 -11.50
N PHE A 119 1.13 -3.52 -11.80
CA PHE A 119 1.33 -4.97 -11.89
C PHE A 119 2.11 -5.40 -13.14
N SER A 120 2.25 -4.50 -14.13
CA SER A 120 3.02 -4.74 -15.35
C SER A 120 4.53 -4.55 -15.13
N ASP A 121 5.35 -5.36 -15.78
CA ASP A 121 6.80 -5.12 -15.88
C ASP A 121 7.12 -3.80 -16.60
N SER A 122 6.20 -3.36 -17.46
CA SER A 122 6.31 -2.12 -18.24
C SER A 122 5.59 -0.93 -17.60
N TRP A 123 5.36 -0.96 -16.29
CA TRP A 123 4.72 0.14 -15.56
C TRP A 123 5.42 1.46 -15.87
N SER A 124 4.68 2.42 -16.45
CA SER A 124 5.30 3.65 -16.98
C SER A 124 5.78 4.56 -15.86
N ASP A 125 5.01 4.69 -14.77
CA ASP A 125 5.32 5.59 -13.66
C ASP A 125 6.34 5.01 -12.67
N ARG A 126 6.92 3.83 -12.96
CA ARG A 126 7.92 3.21 -12.09
C ARG A 126 9.16 4.10 -11.93
N ASP A 127 9.52 4.85 -12.97
CA ASP A 127 10.69 5.73 -12.99
C ASP A 127 10.54 6.96 -12.08
N LEU A 128 9.33 7.25 -11.61
CA LEU A 128 9.05 8.29 -10.61
C LEU A 128 9.53 7.91 -9.19
N TYR A 129 10.01 6.67 -9.01
CA TYR A 129 10.52 6.17 -7.74
C TYR A 129 12.00 5.82 -7.86
N GLU A 130 12.82 6.33 -6.95
CA GLU A 130 14.27 6.07 -6.93
C GLU A 130 14.58 4.57 -6.90
N ARG A 131 13.77 3.79 -6.17
CA ARG A 131 13.87 2.34 -6.05
C ARG A 131 13.81 1.60 -7.40
N PHE A 132 13.01 2.07 -8.35
CA PHE A 132 12.75 1.37 -9.62
C PHE A 132 13.39 2.06 -10.83
N SER A 133 13.78 3.34 -10.72
CA SER A 133 14.44 4.08 -11.80
C SER A 133 15.86 3.59 -12.13
N SER A 134 16.48 2.82 -11.22
CA SER A 134 17.85 2.31 -11.35
C SER A 134 17.97 0.84 -11.77
N GLN A 135 16.85 0.18 -12.11
CA GLN A 135 16.79 -1.26 -12.48
C GLN A 135 16.68 -1.52 -13.99
#